data_AF-A0A943HPC8-F1
#
_entry.id   AF-A0A943HPC8-F1
#
_cell.length_a   1.000
_cell.length_b   1.000
_cell.length_c   1.000
_cell.angle_alpha   90.00
_cell.angle_beta   90.00
_cell.angle_gamma   90.00
#
_symmetry.space_group_name_H-M   'P 1'
#
loop_
_entity.id
_entity.type
_entity.pdbx_description
1 polymer ?
#
loop_
_entity_poly.entity_id
_entity_poly.type
_entity_poly.pdbx_seq_one_letter_code
_entity_poly.pdbx_strand_id
1 'polypeptide(L)'
;MERLLILILMVVLLAGCSQSEFMDYKAQYIEEQGISDIEEIEAFEAEPYIEGSIFKGITDGQEYLYYYEGLPGSQKEGTYANGAYTGTVLDVEEGITYDIHKGEDYGYDKSFFIGIAYMEMKDVFYKGESISFKTADVRLNQKDVTLTIWLMPFENGKDISISDFEYR
;
A
#
# COMPACT_ATOMS: atom_id res chain seq x y z
N MET A 1 -46.66 -24.98 -19.77
CA MET A 1 -45.81 -24.43 -18.68
C MET A 1 -44.98 -25.56 -18.14
N GLU A 2 -43.67 -25.54 -18.35
CA GLU A 2 -42.71 -26.14 -17.43
C GLU A 2 -41.29 -25.62 -17.74
N ARG A 3 -40.78 -24.90 -16.74
CA ARG A 3 -39.38 -24.66 -16.34
C ARG A 3 -38.38 -24.17 -17.39
N LEU A 4 -38.30 -22.84 -17.49
CA LEU A 4 -37.11 -22.12 -17.94
C LEU A 4 -35.95 -22.44 -16.98
N LEU A 5 -34.99 -23.26 -17.44
CA LEU A 5 -33.71 -23.46 -16.77
C LEU A 5 -32.85 -22.23 -17.05
N ILE A 6 -32.86 -21.25 -16.16
CA ILE A 6 -31.87 -20.17 -16.17
C ILE A 6 -30.59 -20.77 -15.62
N LEU A 7 -29.72 -21.22 -16.53
CA LEU A 7 -28.34 -21.51 -16.21
C LEU A 7 -27.65 -20.16 -15.99
N ILE A 8 -27.57 -19.70 -14.74
CA ILE A 8 -26.70 -18.57 -14.40
C ILE A 8 -25.28 -19.12 -14.42
N LEU A 9 -24.65 -19.03 -15.59
CA LEU A 9 -23.22 -19.21 -15.73
C LEU A 9 -22.59 -17.96 -15.07
N MET A 10 -22.37 -18.00 -13.76
CA MET A 10 -21.41 -17.09 -13.11
C MET A 10 -20.04 -17.47 -13.65
N VAL A 11 -19.69 -16.89 -14.79
CA VAL A 11 -18.30 -16.74 -15.18
C VAL A 11 -17.71 -15.83 -14.13
N VAL A 12 -17.09 -16.42 -13.09
CA VAL A 12 -16.12 -15.70 -12.28
C VAL A 12 -14.99 -15.41 -13.25
N LEU A 13 -15.08 -14.26 -13.92
CA LEU A 13 -13.94 -13.65 -14.56
C LEU A 13 -12.97 -13.40 -13.42
N LEU A 14 -11.98 -14.30 -13.26
CA LEU A 14 -10.77 -14.08 -12.50
C LEU A 14 -9.99 -12.97 -13.21
N ALA A 15 -10.53 -11.76 -13.14
CA ALA A 15 -9.86 -10.56 -13.57
C ALA A 15 -8.84 -10.27 -12.48
N GLY A 16 -7.56 -10.34 -12.85
CA GLY A 16 -6.52 -9.76 -12.02
C GLY A 16 -6.90 -8.33 -11.71
N CYS A 17 -6.74 -7.96 -10.45
CA CYS A 17 -7.05 -6.65 -9.90
C CYS A 17 -6.68 -5.52 -10.85
N SER A 18 -7.67 -4.77 -11.30
CA SER A 18 -7.45 -3.54 -12.06
C SER A 18 -7.32 -2.35 -11.11
N GLN A 19 -6.62 -1.31 -11.54
CA GLN A 19 -6.54 -0.01 -10.85
C GLN A 19 -7.92 0.52 -10.40
N SER A 20 -9.00 0.15 -11.11
CA SER A 20 -10.36 0.48 -10.69
C SER A 20 -10.76 -0.14 -9.35
N GLU A 21 -10.37 -1.38 -9.06
CA GLU A 21 -10.70 -2.05 -7.79
C GLU A 21 -9.95 -1.41 -6.61
N PHE A 22 -8.71 -0.97 -6.81
CA PHE A 22 -7.95 -0.21 -5.81
C PHE A 22 -8.66 1.10 -5.45
N MET A 23 -9.07 1.85 -6.49
CA MET A 23 -9.78 3.12 -6.31
C MET A 23 -11.18 2.94 -5.71
N ASP A 24 -11.90 1.89 -6.09
CA ASP A 24 -13.22 1.55 -5.53
C ASP A 24 -13.10 1.20 -4.05
N TYR A 25 -12.12 0.37 -3.68
CA TYR A 25 -11.88 0.03 -2.29
C TYR A 25 -11.52 1.29 -1.48
N LYS A 26 -10.63 2.16 -1.98
CA LYS A 26 -10.28 3.43 -1.32
C LYS A 26 -11.51 4.30 -1.08
N ALA A 27 -12.38 4.45 -2.08
CA ALA A 27 -13.61 5.21 -1.95
C ALA A 27 -14.53 4.62 -0.87
N GLN A 28 -14.68 3.30 -0.84
CA GLN A 28 -15.47 2.61 0.18
C GLN A 28 -14.89 2.81 1.59
N TYR A 29 -13.57 2.67 1.76
CA TYR A 29 -12.92 2.89 3.07
C TYR A 29 -13.11 4.32 3.57
N ILE A 30 -12.93 5.31 2.69
CA ILE A 30 -13.20 6.72 3.00
C ILE A 30 -14.63 6.92 3.51
N GLU A 31 -15.62 6.34 2.82
CA GLU A 31 -17.02 6.43 3.20
C GLU A 31 -17.29 5.75 4.55
N GLU A 32 -16.81 4.52 4.73
CA GLU A 32 -17.01 3.73 5.94
C GLU A 32 -16.37 4.34 7.19
N GLN A 33 -15.20 4.95 7.03
CA GLN A 33 -14.49 5.65 8.11
C GLN A 33 -14.97 7.10 8.30
N GLY A 34 -15.87 7.60 7.45
CA GLY A 34 -16.37 8.97 7.52
C GLY A 34 -15.29 10.03 7.34
N ILE A 35 -14.30 9.76 6.48
CA ILE A 35 -13.17 10.67 6.24
C ILE A 35 -13.63 11.82 5.35
N SER A 36 -13.37 13.05 5.78
CA SER A 36 -13.62 14.28 4.99
C SER A 36 -12.33 15.03 4.64
N ASP A 37 -12.45 16.05 3.79
CA ASP A 37 -11.38 17.01 3.48
C ASP A 37 -10.07 16.35 3.04
N ILE A 38 -10.19 15.45 2.06
CA ILE A 38 -9.11 14.59 1.59
C ILE A 38 -8.11 15.37 0.74
N GLU A 39 -6.83 15.18 1.05
CA GLU A 39 -5.68 15.70 0.31
C GLU A 39 -4.71 14.54 0.00
N GLU A 40 -4.50 14.25 -1.28
CA GLU A 40 -3.51 13.25 -1.70
C GLU A 40 -2.09 13.76 -1.43
N ILE A 41 -1.26 12.92 -0.82
CA ILE A 41 0.12 13.28 -0.47
C ILE A 41 1.10 12.62 -1.44
N GLU A 42 1.02 11.31 -1.59
CA GLU A 42 1.91 10.55 -2.47
C GLU A 42 1.22 9.27 -2.93
N ALA A 43 1.59 8.82 -4.13
CA ALA A 43 1.24 7.51 -4.64
C ALA A 43 2.52 6.78 -5.06
N PHE A 44 2.56 5.49 -4.80
CA PHE A 44 3.68 4.64 -5.20
C PHE A 44 3.17 3.39 -5.86
N GLU A 45 3.96 2.92 -6.80
CA GLU A 45 3.60 1.80 -7.66
C GLU A 45 4.88 1.06 -8.02
N ALA A 46 4.86 -0.25 -7.82
CA ALA A 46 5.83 -1.14 -8.43
C ALA A 46 5.05 -2.21 -9.18
N GLU A 47 4.64 -1.86 -10.40
CA GLU A 47 3.96 -2.78 -11.30
C GLU A 47 4.79 -4.07 -11.50
N PRO A 48 4.15 -5.25 -11.55
CA PRO A 48 2.72 -5.54 -11.38
C PRO A 48 2.30 -5.95 -9.94
N TYR A 49 3.02 -5.53 -8.89
CA TYR A 49 2.95 -6.19 -7.58
C TYR A 49 2.29 -5.38 -6.47
N ILE A 50 2.43 -4.06 -6.48
CA ILE A 50 1.92 -3.21 -5.41
C ILE A 50 1.56 -1.83 -5.94
N GLU A 51 0.40 -1.35 -5.52
CA GLU A 51 -0.10 0.01 -5.69
C GLU A 51 -0.43 0.55 -4.29
N GLY A 52 0.00 1.78 -3.98
CA GLY A 52 -0.26 2.37 -2.68
C GLY A 52 -0.36 3.88 -2.72
N SER A 53 -1.07 4.43 -1.74
CA SER A 53 -1.36 5.85 -1.64
C SER A 53 -1.35 6.28 -0.18
N ILE A 54 -0.79 7.46 0.06
CA ILE A 54 -0.86 8.16 1.33
C ILE A 54 -1.69 9.42 1.09
N PHE A 55 -2.69 9.63 1.93
CA PHE A 55 -3.52 10.83 1.90
C PHE A 55 -3.79 11.33 3.30
N LYS A 56 -4.03 12.62 3.42
CA LYS A 56 -4.49 13.27 4.65
C LYS A 56 -6.01 13.40 4.59
N GLY A 57 -6.67 13.24 5.74
CA GLY A 57 -8.11 13.48 5.87
C GLY A 57 -8.51 13.79 7.31
N ILE A 58 -9.77 14.16 7.50
CA ILE A 58 -10.35 14.49 8.80
C ILE A 58 -11.35 13.41 9.22
N THR A 59 -11.18 12.89 10.43
CA THR A 59 -12.17 12.03 11.12
C THR A 59 -12.34 12.55 12.54
N ASP A 60 -13.60 12.63 13.00
CA ASP A 60 -13.95 13.12 14.35
C ASP A 60 -13.34 14.51 14.69
N GLY A 61 -13.15 15.36 13.68
CA GLY A 61 -12.60 16.71 13.84
C GLY A 61 -11.08 16.79 14.06
N GLN A 62 -10.35 15.70 13.83
CA GLN A 62 -8.89 15.65 13.87
C GLN A 62 -8.32 15.23 12.51
N GLU A 63 -7.18 15.80 12.13
CA GLU A 63 -6.48 15.42 10.90
C GLU A 63 -5.63 14.17 11.14
N TYR A 64 -5.70 13.20 10.24
CA TYR A 64 -4.89 12.00 10.23
C TYR A 64 -4.26 11.79 8.86
N LEU A 65 -3.13 11.09 8.85
CA LEU A 65 -2.63 10.47 7.63
C LEU A 65 -3.18 9.05 7.55
N TYR A 66 -3.56 8.66 6.35
CA TYR A 66 -4.03 7.33 6.03
C TYR A 66 -3.10 6.72 5.01
N TYR A 67 -2.87 5.43 5.18
CA TYR A 67 -2.12 4.62 4.25
C TYR A 67 -3.03 3.55 3.67
N TYR A 68 -2.98 3.45 2.34
CA TYR A 68 -3.71 2.49 1.55
C TYR A 68 -2.77 1.71 0.66
N GLU A 69 -2.96 0.40 0.60
CA GLU A 69 -2.25 -0.45 -0.36
C GLU A 69 -3.16 -1.50 -0.98
N GLY A 70 -2.83 -1.80 -2.22
CA GLY A 70 -3.37 -2.88 -3.02
C GLY A 70 -2.23 -3.76 -3.48
N LEU A 71 -2.36 -5.04 -3.15
CA LEU A 71 -1.59 -6.12 -3.72
C LEU A 71 -2.50 -6.77 -4.76
N PRO A 72 -2.32 -6.46 -6.06
CA PRO A 72 -3.13 -7.09 -7.08
C PRO A 72 -3.13 -8.64 -6.99
N GLY A 73 -4.17 -9.28 -7.50
CA GLY A 73 -4.13 -10.73 -7.65
C GLY A 73 -3.16 -11.13 -8.76
N SER A 74 -2.33 -12.14 -8.51
CA SER A 74 -1.67 -12.83 -9.62
C SER A 74 -2.60 -13.89 -10.20
N GLN A 75 -2.62 -14.06 -11.53
CA GLN A 75 -3.38 -15.15 -12.17
C GLN A 75 -2.82 -16.56 -11.85
N LYS A 76 -1.85 -16.68 -10.94
CA LYS A 76 -1.23 -17.94 -10.53
C LYS A 76 -1.97 -18.53 -9.32
N GLU A 77 -1.89 -19.85 -9.16
CA GLU A 77 -2.43 -20.53 -7.99
C GLU A 77 -1.69 -20.08 -6.71
N GLY A 78 -2.44 -19.70 -5.67
CA GLY A 78 -1.92 -19.21 -4.38
C GLY A 78 -3.05 -18.93 -3.39
N THR A 79 -2.73 -18.83 -2.09
CA THR A 79 -3.73 -18.59 -1.01
C THR A 79 -4.47 -17.26 -1.20
N TYR A 80 -3.82 -16.28 -1.85
CA TYR A 80 -4.37 -14.94 -2.11
C TYR A 80 -4.38 -14.59 -3.61
N ALA A 81 -4.70 -15.55 -4.48
CA ALA A 81 -4.70 -15.35 -5.95
C ALA A 81 -5.58 -14.17 -6.44
N ASN A 82 -6.54 -13.71 -5.63
CA ASN A 82 -7.39 -12.54 -5.94
C ASN A 82 -6.82 -11.21 -5.44
N GLY A 83 -5.60 -11.20 -4.90
CA GLY A 83 -4.99 -10.02 -4.31
C GLY A 83 -5.49 -9.73 -2.90
N ALA A 84 -5.03 -8.60 -2.35
CA ALA A 84 -5.46 -8.08 -1.08
C ALA A 84 -5.44 -6.54 -1.13
N TYR A 85 -6.32 -5.93 -0.36
CA TYR A 85 -6.32 -4.50 -0.18
C TYR A 85 -6.49 -4.15 1.28
N THR A 86 -5.78 -3.12 1.74
CA THR A 86 -5.82 -2.67 3.12
C THR A 86 -5.79 -1.16 3.22
N GLY A 87 -6.53 -0.63 4.17
CA GLY A 87 -6.50 0.77 4.58
C GLY A 87 -6.34 0.90 6.08
N THR A 88 -5.47 1.80 6.51
CA THR A 88 -5.23 2.08 7.93
C THR A 88 -4.93 3.55 8.17
N VAL A 89 -5.19 4.01 9.40
CA VAL A 89 -4.53 5.22 9.90
C VAL A 89 -3.04 4.95 9.96
N LEU A 90 -2.26 5.88 9.42
CA LEU A 90 -0.81 5.82 9.39
C LEU A 90 -0.27 6.36 10.73
N ASP A 91 -0.23 5.47 11.72
CA ASP A 91 0.31 5.76 13.06
C ASP A 91 1.79 5.37 13.08
N VAL A 92 2.67 6.36 12.92
CA VAL A 92 4.11 6.19 12.72
C VAL A 92 4.85 6.98 13.78
N GLU A 93 5.65 6.29 14.58
CA GLU A 93 6.70 6.91 15.38
C GLU A 93 7.93 7.18 14.49
N GLU A 94 8.74 8.15 14.86
CA GLU A 94 9.95 8.53 14.11
C GLU A 94 10.85 7.29 13.84
N GLY A 95 11.12 7.01 12.55
CA GLY A 95 11.99 5.91 12.12
C GLY A 95 11.34 4.53 12.02
N ILE A 96 10.02 4.39 12.13
CA ILE A 96 9.34 3.09 11.89
C ILE A 96 9.35 2.75 10.39
N THR A 97 9.49 1.46 10.10
CA THR A 97 9.37 0.90 8.76
C THR A 97 8.17 -0.05 8.68
N TYR A 98 7.46 -0.04 7.55
CA TYR A 98 6.23 -0.81 7.36
C TYR A 98 6.46 -2.03 6.45
N ASP A 99 5.38 -2.79 6.24
CA ASP A 99 5.33 -4.21 5.93
C ASP A 99 6.34 -4.78 4.91
N ILE A 100 6.74 -6.03 5.17
CA ILE A 100 7.45 -6.89 4.23
C ILE A 100 6.44 -7.90 3.67
N HIS A 101 6.03 -7.68 2.42
CA HIS A 101 5.12 -8.58 1.72
C HIS A 101 5.90 -9.70 1.02
N LYS A 102 5.62 -10.95 1.36
CA LYS A 102 6.19 -12.11 0.66
C LYS A 102 5.42 -12.36 -0.62
N GLY A 103 6.05 -12.11 -1.77
CA GLY A 103 5.40 -12.24 -3.07
C GLY A 103 4.77 -13.61 -3.34
N GLU A 104 5.40 -14.68 -2.84
CA GLU A 104 4.94 -16.05 -3.04
C GLU A 104 3.52 -16.29 -2.52
N ASP A 105 3.14 -15.62 -1.42
CA ASP A 105 1.80 -15.75 -0.82
C ASP A 105 0.69 -15.26 -1.78
N TYR A 106 1.05 -14.36 -2.69
CA TYR A 106 0.19 -13.73 -3.71
C TYR A 106 0.47 -14.25 -5.14
N GLY A 107 1.39 -15.22 -5.29
CA GLY A 107 1.80 -15.79 -6.58
C GLY A 107 2.76 -14.91 -7.42
N TYR A 108 3.40 -13.94 -6.77
CA TYR A 108 4.42 -13.08 -7.34
C TYR A 108 5.82 -13.66 -7.22
N ASP A 109 6.71 -13.28 -8.13
CA ASP A 109 8.13 -13.67 -8.14
C ASP A 109 9.03 -12.78 -7.27
N LYS A 110 8.47 -11.70 -6.69
CA LYS A 110 9.20 -10.75 -5.85
C LYS A 110 8.43 -10.38 -4.59
N SER A 111 9.19 -10.12 -3.52
CA SER A 111 8.72 -9.58 -2.25
C SER A 111 8.94 -8.07 -2.21
N PHE A 112 8.20 -7.35 -1.38
CA PHE A 112 8.23 -5.89 -1.34
C PHE A 112 8.32 -5.36 0.09
N PHE A 113 8.97 -4.22 0.25
CA PHE A 113 9.05 -3.48 1.51
C PHE A 113 8.71 -2.02 1.28
N ILE A 114 7.98 -1.42 2.23
CA ILE A 114 7.61 -0.01 2.20
C ILE A 114 8.08 0.66 3.49
N GLY A 115 8.96 1.64 3.35
CA GLY A 115 9.36 2.49 4.45
C GLY A 115 8.68 3.85 4.38
N ILE A 116 8.16 4.30 5.53
CA ILE A 116 7.53 5.61 5.69
C ILE A 116 8.01 6.19 7.02
N ALA A 117 8.65 7.35 6.99
CA ALA A 117 9.16 8.01 8.20
C ALA A 117 8.74 9.48 8.28
N TYR A 118 8.38 9.96 9.47
CA TYR A 118 8.04 11.37 9.76
C TYR A 118 9.28 12.23 10.00
N MET A 119 10.26 12.15 9.10
CA MET A 119 11.43 13.01 9.10
C MET A 119 11.98 13.15 7.69
N GLU A 120 12.61 14.29 7.38
CA GLU A 120 13.39 14.46 6.15
C GLU A 120 14.68 13.65 6.25
N MET A 121 14.84 12.64 5.39
CA MET A 121 16.08 11.90 5.23
C MET A 121 16.84 12.41 4.00
N LYS A 122 18.16 12.48 4.10
CA LYS A 122 19.05 12.88 3.00
C LYS A 122 19.53 11.69 2.20
N ASP A 123 19.73 10.57 2.89
CA ASP A 123 20.13 9.31 2.30
C ASP A 123 19.42 8.16 3.02
N VAL A 124 18.98 7.17 2.26
CA VAL A 124 18.50 5.88 2.78
C VAL A 124 19.36 4.78 2.17
N PHE A 125 19.79 3.83 3.00
CA PHE A 125 20.64 2.71 2.61
C PHE A 125 20.02 1.38 3.03
N TYR A 126 20.24 0.35 2.22
CA TYR A 126 19.97 -1.04 2.57
C TYR A 126 21.26 -1.85 2.37
N LYS A 127 21.77 -2.47 3.44
CA LYS A 127 23.05 -3.21 3.43
C LYS A 127 24.23 -2.39 2.86
N GLY A 128 24.25 -1.10 3.16
CA GLY A 128 25.29 -0.17 2.72
C GLY A 128 25.14 0.36 1.28
N GLU A 129 24.12 -0.08 0.54
CA GLU A 129 23.79 0.45 -0.78
C GLU A 129 22.69 1.50 -0.68
N SER A 130 22.89 2.66 -1.33
CA SER A 130 21.88 3.73 -1.34
C SER A 130 20.65 3.29 -2.14
N ILE A 131 19.47 3.58 -1.59
CA ILE A 131 18.18 3.28 -2.22
C ILE A 131 17.43 4.57 -2.54
N SER A 132 16.62 4.52 -3.60
CA SER A 132 15.78 5.65 -3.99
C SER A 132 14.64 5.86 -2.99
N PHE A 133 14.36 7.12 -2.68
CA PHE A 133 13.26 7.53 -1.83
C PHE A 133 12.67 8.86 -2.34
N LYS A 134 11.52 9.25 -1.79
CA LYS A 134 10.85 10.54 -2.02
C LYS A 134 10.60 11.23 -0.69
N THR A 135 10.45 12.56 -0.72
CA THR A 135 10.01 13.35 0.42
C THR A 135 8.74 14.13 0.08
N ALA A 136 7.82 14.24 1.03
CA ALA A 136 6.60 15.04 0.90
C ALA A 136 6.39 15.90 2.15
N ASP A 137 6.27 17.22 1.97
CA ASP A 137 5.96 18.15 3.06
C ASP A 137 4.45 18.21 3.27
N VAL A 138 4.02 17.93 4.49
CA VAL A 138 2.61 17.83 4.87
C VAL A 138 2.36 18.68 6.10
N ARG A 139 1.24 19.41 6.11
CA ARG A 139 0.74 20.07 7.33
C ARG A 139 -0.33 19.20 7.98
N LEU A 140 -0.05 18.70 9.18
CA LEU A 140 -0.90 17.80 9.96
C LEU A 140 -1.16 18.37 11.36
N ASN A 141 -2.43 18.60 11.71
CA ASN A 141 -2.84 19.19 12.99
C ASN A 141 -2.07 20.47 13.32
N GLN A 142 -1.97 21.37 12.33
CA GLN A 142 -1.23 22.64 12.40
C GLN A 142 0.30 22.52 12.57
N LYS A 143 0.88 21.32 12.51
CA LYS A 143 2.32 21.10 12.52
C LYS A 143 2.81 20.73 11.12
N ASP A 144 3.93 21.30 10.73
CA ASP A 144 4.61 20.91 9.49
C ASP A 144 5.41 19.63 9.78
N VAL A 145 5.22 18.62 8.95
CA VAL A 145 5.92 17.33 8.99
C VAL A 145 6.41 17.00 7.59
N THR A 146 7.59 16.38 7.49
CA THR A 146 8.10 15.87 6.22
C THR A 146 8.06 14.35 6.28
N LEU A 147 7.43 13.74 5.28
CA LEU A 147 7.42 12.29 5.12
C LEU A 147 8.56 11.89 4.19
N THR A 148 9.40 10.94 4.59
CA THR A 148 10.31 10.22 3.68
C THR A 148 9.71 8.85 3.38
N ILE A 149 9.57 8.52 2.10
CA ILE A 149 8.89 7.32 1.62
C ILE A 149 9.78 6.57 0.63
N TRP A 150 9.93 5.27 0.80
CA TRP A 150 10.63 4.42 -0.16
C TRP A 150 9.94 3.06 -0.32
N LEU A 151 10.06 2.51 -1.53
CA LEU A 151 9.53 1.21 -1.92
C LEU A 151 10.68 0.39 -2.51
N MET A 152 10.88 -0.82 -1.99
CA MET A 152 11.99 -1.68 -2.43
C MET A 152 11.52 -3.11 -2.76
N PRO A 153 11.76 -3.60 -4.00
CA PRO A 153 11.56 -5.00 -4.35
C PRO A 153 12.74 -5.89 -3.93
N PHE A 154 12.45 -7.14 -3.62
CA PHE A 154 13.41 -8.20 -3.33
C PHE A 154 13.03 -9.51 -4.02
N GLU A 155 14.01 -10.37 -4.23
CA GLU A 155 13.74 -11.75 -4.61
C GLU A 155 13.06 -12.48 -3.46
N ASN A 156 12.09 -13.33 -3.76
CA ASN A 156 11.42 -14.15 -2.75
C ASN A 156 12.42 -15.04 -1.99
N GLY A 157 12.13 -15.25 -0.70
CA GLY A 157 12.97 -16.05 0.19
C GLY A 157 14.27 -15.37 0.65
N LYS A 158 14.53 -14.11 0.26
CA LYS A 158 15.62 -13.33 0.86
C LYS A 158 15.28 -12.98 2.31
N ASP A 159 16.24 -13.21 3.21
CA ASP A 159 16.16 -12.72 4.58
C ASP A 159 16.37 -11.20 4.60
N ILE A 160 15.33 -10.48 5.01
CA ILE A 160 15.34 -9.03 5.20
C ILE A 160 15.17 -8.75 6.69
N SER A 161 16.08 -7.98 7.27
CA SER A 161 15.93 -7.42 8.60
C SER A 161 15.68 -5.91 8.50
N ILE A 162 14.78 -5.39 9.33
CA ILE A 162 14.60 -3.94 9.48
C ILE A 162 15.92 -3.27 9.90
N SER A 163 16.76 -3.97 10.65
CA SER A 163 18.09 -3.47 11.05
C SER A 163 19.09 -3.34 9.90
N ASP A 164 18.78 -3.86 8.72
CA ASP A 164 19.63 -3.73 7.53
C ASP A 164 19.46 -2.35 6.84
N PHE A 165 18.48 -1.56 7.28
CA PHE A 165 18.23 -0.22 6.81
C PHE A 165 18.98 0.81 7.67
N GLU A 166 19.67 1.73 7.01
CA GLU A 166 20.34 2.87 7.63
C GLU A 166 19.87 4.16 6.93
N TYR A 167 19.80 5.27 7.67
CA TYR A 167 19.39 6.57 7.14
C TYR A 167 20.19 7.71 7.78
N ARG A 168 20.29 8.85 7.09
CA ARG A 168 21.04 10.04 7.51
C ARG A 168 20.30 11.34 7.23
#